data_AF-A0A2X3FI52-F1
#
_entry.id   AF-A0A2X3FI52-F1
#
_cell.length_a   1.000
_cell.length_b   1.000
_cell.length_c   1.000
_cell.angle_alpha   90.00
_cell.angle_beta   90.00
_cell.angle_gamma   90.00
#
_symmetry.space_group_name_H-M   'P 1'
#
loop_
_entity.id
_entity.type
_entity.pdbx_description
1 polymer ?
#
loop_
_entity_poly.entity_id
_entity_poly.type
_entity_poly.pdbx_seq_one_letter_code
_entity_poly.pdbx_strand_id
1 'polypeptide(L)'
;MQYVPFDKRAWHAGVSCYQGRERCNDFSIGIELEGTDTLAYTDAQYRQLAAVTDLLIALYPAIAENIAGHSDIAPVRKTDPGPAFDWIKYRALLSAPSEKETS
;
A
#
# COMPACT_ATOMS: atom_id res chain seq x y z
N MET A 1 5.10 -10.07 -9.92
CA MET A 1 6.47 -9.63 -10.30
C MET A 1 6.99 -8.73 -9.20
N GLN A 2 8.28 -8.81 -8.86
CA GLN A 2 8.94 -7.89 -7.93
C GLN A 2 10.14 -7.28 -8.64
N TYR A 3 10.24 -5.95 -8.64
CA TYR A 3 11.28 -5.22 -9.38
C TYR A 3 12.37 -4.64 -8.47
N VAL A 4 12.02 -4.27 -7.25
CA VAL A 4 12.94 -3.73 -6.24
C VAL A 4 12.75 -4.50 -4.93
N PRO A 5 13.83 -4.93 -4.25
CA PRO A 5 13.74 -5.53 -2.92
C PRO A 5 13.10 -4.58 -1.90
N PHE A 6 12.37 -5.11 -0.92
CA PHE A 6 11.61 -4.30 0.05
C PHE A 6 12.49 -3.45 0.99
N ASP A 7 13.75 -3.84 1.20
CA ASP A 7 14.73 -3.10 2.01
C ASP A 7 15.45 -2.00 1.19
N LYS A 8 15.11 -1.84 -0.09
CA LYS A 8 15.70 -0.84 -0.99
C LYS A 8 14.67 0.21 -1.36
N ARG A 9 15.18 1.43 -1.57
CA ARG A 9 14.39 2.54 -2.04
C ARG A 9 14.01 2.36 -3.50
N ALA A 10 12.72 2.13 -3.75
CA ALA A 10 12.13 2.25 -5.08
C ALA A 10 11.78 3.72 -5.40
N TRP A 11 11.58 4.03 -6.68
CA TRP A 11 11.15 5.36 -7.14
C TRP A 11 9.73 5.28 -7.71
N HIS A 12 8.73 5.44 -6.83
CA HIS A 12 7.32 5.30 -7.21
C HIS A 12 6.47 6.50 -6.78
N ALA A 13 6.76 7.11 -5.62
CA ALA A 13 5.92 8.15 -5.02
C ALA A 13 6.16 9.57 -5.59
N GLY A 14 7.31 9.83 -6.22
CA GLY A 14 7.70 11.18 -6.66
C GLY A 14 7.63 12.23 -5.54
N VAL A 15 7.30 13.49 -5.90
CA VAL A 15 7.00 14.55 -4.91
C VAL A 15 5.72 14.16 -4.17
N SER A 16 5.84 13.98 -2.86
CA SER A 16 4.82 13.38 -2.00
C SER A 16 5.05 13.74 -0.53
N CYS A 17 3.98 13.72 0.28
CA CYS A 17 3.99 13.94 1.72
C CYS A 17 2.94 13.05 2.41
N TYR A 18 3.33 12.35 3.47
CA TYR A 18 2.44 11.53 4.29
C TYR A 18 2.59 11.91 5.76
N GLN A 19 1.49 12.26 6.42
CA GLN A 19 1.46 12.70 7.82
C GLN A 19 2.51 13.79 8.15
N GLY A 20 2.71 14.75 7.24
CA GLY A 20 3.67 15.84 7.40
C GLY A 20 5.13 15.49 7.06
N ARG A 21 5.43 14.24 6.68
CA ARG A 21 6.75 13.80 6.23
C ARG A 21 6.83 13.75 4.69
N GLU A 22 7.70 14.57 4.12
CA GLU A 22 7.95 14.59 2.67
C GLU A 22 8.81 13.42 2.19
N ARG A 23 8.87 13.23 0.86
CA ARG A 23 9.72 12.25 0.15
C ARG A 23 9.37 10.81 0.53
N CYS A 24 8.14 10.41 0.21
CA CYS A 24 7.62 9.10 0.64
C CYS A 24 8.45 7.90 0.16
N ASN A 25 9.15 8.00 -0.99
CA ASN A 25 10.10 6.97 -1.43
C ASN A 25 11.12 6.57 -0.34
N ASP A 26 11.50 7.49 0.55
CA ASP A 26 12.53 7.21 1.56
C ASP A 26 12.03 6.30 2.70
N PHE A 27 10.72 6.07 2.82
CA PHE A 27 10.13 5.30 3.93
C PHE A 27 8.90 4.46 3.55
N SER A 28 8.58 4.30 2.26
CA SER A 28 7.46 3.50 1.80
C SER A 28 7.87 2.41 0.83
N ILE A 29 6.99 1.41 0.70
CA ILE A 29 7.06 0.35 -0.29
C ILE A 29 5.91 0.57 -1.27
N GLY A 30 6.22 0.68 -2.56
CA GLY A 30 5.24 0.78 -3.63
C GLY A 30 4.77 -0.59 -4.10
N ILE A 31 3.45 -0.82 -4.12
CA ILE A 31 2.84 -1.99 -4.76
C ILE A 31 1.95 -1.49 -5.89
N GLU A 32 2.20 -1.97 -7.10
CA GLU A 32 1.46 -1.59 -8.30
C GLU A 32 0.47 -2.68 -8.68
N LEU A 33 -0.79 -2.29 -8.90
CA LEU A 33 -1.81 -3.15 -9.48
C LEU A 33 -2.06 -2.74 -10.92
N GLU A 34 -1.99 -3.70 -11.85
CA GLU A 34 -2.38 -3.46 -13.23
C GLU A 34 -3.87 -3.14 -13.32
N GLY A 35 -4.22 -1.97 -13.83
CA GLY A 35 -5.60 -1.51 -13.89
C GLY A 35 -5.69 -0.03 -14.24
N THR A 36 -6.87 0.53 -14.01
CA THR A 36 -7.16 1.95 -14.20
C THR A 36 -7.99 2.46 -13.03
N ASP A 37 -8.06 3.78 -12.86
CA ASP A 37 -8.83 4.43 -11.80
C ASP A 37 -10.33 4.10 -11.84
N THR A 38 -10.84 3.63 -12.98
CA THR A 38 -12.29 3.47 -13.25
C THR A 38 -12.73 2.04 -13.51
N LEU A 39 -11.80 1.12 -13.75
CA LEU A 39 -12.12 -0.30 -13.96
C LEU A 39 -11.85 -1.09 -12.69
N ALA A 40 -12.85 -1.85 -12.25
CA ALA A 40 -12.75 -2.67 -11.05
C ALA A 40 -11.58 -3.66 -11.12
N TYR A 41 -10.76 -3.68 -10.08
CA TYR A 41 -9.71 -4.67 -9.90
C TYR A 41 -10.30 -6.07 -9.65
N THR A 42 -9.59 -7.09 -10.12
CA THR A 42 -10.03 -8.48 -9.99
C THR A 42 -9.90 -8.99 -8.55
N ASP A 43 -10.72 -9.98 -8.17
CA ASP A 43 -10.60 -10.64 -6.87
C ASP A 43 -9.21 -11.25 -6.64
N ALA A 44 -8.57 -11.73 -7.71
CA ALA A 44 -7.22 -12.27 -7.63
C ALA A 44 -6.20 -11.20 -7.23
N GLN A 45 -6.32 -9.98 -7.75
CA GLN A 45 -5.46 -8.86 -7.36
C GLN A 45 -5.66 -8.48 -5.89
N TYR A 46 -6.90 -8.38 -5.40
CA TYR A 46 -7.16 -8.10 -3.99
C TYR A 46 -6.57 -9.16 -3.06
N ARG A 47 -6.77 -10.44 -3.36
CA ARG A 47 -6.21 -11.54 -2.55
C ARG A 47 -4.70 -11.53 -2.52
N GLN A 48 -4.05 -11.29 -3.66
CA GLN A 48 -2.59 -11.23 -3.74
C GLN A 48 -2.04 -9.98 -3.04
N LEU A 49 -2.70 -8.84 -3.21
CA LEU A 49 -2.32 -7.61 -2.51
C LEU A 49 -2.39 -7.82 -0.99
N ALA A 50 -3.50 -8.36 -0.48
CA ALA A 50 -3.66 -8.64 0.95
C ALA A 50 -2.59 -9.62 1.47
N ALA A 51 -2.30 -10.70 0.74
CA ALA A 51 -1.27 -11.65 1.13
C ALA A 51 0.14 -11.01 1.19
N VAL A 52 0.48 -10.16 0.22
CA VAL A 52 1.75 -9.42 0.24
C VAL A 52 1.77 -8.41 1.38
N THR A 53 0.68 -7.70 1.62
CA THR A 53 0.58 -6.75 2.74
C THR A 53 0.74 -7.46 4.08
N ASP A 54 0.10 -8.59 4.31
CA ASP A 54 0.23 -9.35 5.56
C ASP A 54 1.69 -9.80 5.80
N LEU A 55 2.38 -10.24 4.75
CA LEU A 55 3.81 -10.56 4.83
C LEU A 55 4.65 -9.32 5.17
N LEU A 56 4.34 -8.17 4.59
CA LEU A 56 5.04 -6.91 4.88
C LEU A 56 4.75 -6.42 6.31
N ILE A 57 3.52 -6.56 6.80
CA ILE A 57 3.16 -6.23 8.19
C ILE A 57 3.93 -7.13 9.16
N ALA A 58 4.07 -8.43 8.87
CA ALA A 58 4.83 -9.34 9.72
C ALA A 58 6.31 -8.94 9.84
N LEU A 59 6.89 -8.33 8.80
CA LEU A 59 8.28 -7.84 8.79
C LEU A 59 8.42 -6.41 9.29
N TYR A 60 7.42 -5.56 9.04
CA TYR A 60 7.39 -4.14 9.35
C TYR A 60 6.02 -3.78 9.98
N PRO A 61 5.81 -4.05 11.28
CA PRO A 61 4.49 -3.96 11.91
C PRO A 61 3.78 -2.61 11.78
N ALA A 62 4.54 -1.51 11.70
CA ALA A 62 4.00 -0.17 11.50
C ALA A 62 3.18 -0.03 10.20
N ILE A 63 3.37 -0.90 9.19
CA ILE A 63 2.58 -0.87 7.95
C ILE A 63 1.08 -1.06 8.22
N ALA A 64 0.68 -1.82 9.25
CA ALA A 64 -0.73 -2.10 9.54
C ALA A 64 -1.58 -0.82 9.68
N GLU A 65 -0.98 0.23 10.23
CA GLU A 65 -1.63 1.54 10.43
C GLU A 65 -1.32 2.53 9.31
N ASN A 66 -0.34 2.23 8.44
CA ASN A 66 0.24 3.15 7.47
C ASN A 66 0.09 2.62 6.04
N ILE A 67 -1.16 2.49 5.58
CA ILE A 67 -1.52 2.10 4.22
C ILE A 67 -2.30 3.25 3.56
N ALA A 68 -1.78 3.75 2.44
CA ALA A 68 -2.33 4.89 1.72
C ALA A 68 -2.26 4.70 0.20
N GLY A 69 -3.15 5.34 -0.54
CA GLY A 69 -3.07 5.47 -1.98
C GLY A 69 -2.07 6.54 -2.41
N HIS A 70 -1.68 6.53 -3.68
CA HIS A 70 -0.78 7.56 -4.22
C HIS A 70 -1.47 8.94 -4.24
N SER A 71 -2.78 8.96 -4.49
CA SER A 71 -3.64 10.14 -4.38
C SER A 71 -3.60 10.79 -2.99
N ASP A 72 -3.41 10.00 -1.93
CA ASP A 72 -3.44 10.49 -0.55
C ASP A 72 -2.12 11.21 -0.20
N ILE A 73 -1.00 10.74 -0.76
CA ILE A 73 0.33 11.32 -0.51
C ILE A 73 0.72 12.40 -1.51
N ALA A 74 0.01 12.49 -2.64
CA ALA A 74 0.26 13.45 -3.71
C ALA A 74 -1.06 13.96 -4.32
N PRO A 75 -1.92 14.61 -3.52
CA PRO A 75 -3.22 15.09 -3.97
C PRO A 75 -3.06 16.07 -5.14
N VAL A 76 -4.07 16.13 -6.01
CA VAL A 76 -4.09 16.92 -7.27
C VAL A 76 -3.14 16.40 -8.35
N ARG A 77 -1.95 15.90 -7.99
CA ARG A 77 -0.96 15.36 -8.93
C ARG A 77 -1.27 13.93 -9.37
N LYS A 78 -1.77 13.10 -8.45
CA LYS A 78 -2.02 11.68 -8.67
C LYS A 78 -3.43 11.31 -8.25
N THR A 79 -3.99 10.35 -8.98
CA THR A 79 -5.38 9.90 -8.82
C THR A 79 -5.45 8.40 -8.48
N ASP A 80 -4.38 7.65 -8.76
CA ASP A 80 -4.24 6.24 -8.41
C ASP A 80 -4.22 6.01 -6.88
N PRO A 81 -4.83 4.91 -6.38
CA PRO A 81 -5.41 3.79 -7.13
C PRO A 81 -6.85 4.05 -7.64
N GLY A 82 -7.35 5.27 -7.49
CA GLY A 82 -8.63 5.71 -8.04
C GLY A 82 -9.87 5.16 -7.33
N PRO A 83 -11.07 5.64 -7.71
CA PRO A 83 -12.33 5.21 -7.11
C PRO A 83 -12.68 3.75 -7.35
N ALA A 84 -12.08 3.10 -8.36
CA ALA A 84 -12.27 1.67 -8.61
C ALA A 84 -11.57 0.76 -7.58
N PHE A 85 -10.66 1.30 -6.77
CA PHE A 85 -10.04 0.57 -5.68
C PHE A 85 -10.95 0.56 -4.43
N ASP A 86 -11.45 -0.62 -4.10
CA ASP A 86 -12.32 -0.88 -2.97
C ASP A 86 -11.48 -1.11 -1.71
N TRP A 87 -11.25 -0.03 -0.97
CA TRP A 87 -10.55 -0.04 0.30
C TRP A 87 -11.21 -0.92 1.36
N ILE A 88 -12.54 -1.03 1.37
CA ILE A 88 -13.27 -1.82 2.36
C ILE A 88 -13.01 -3.30 2.10
N LYS A 89 -13.17 -3.73 0.85
CA LYS A 89 -12.87 -5.11 0.43
C LYS A 89 -11.43 -5.48 0.69
N TYR A 90 -10.49 -4.60 0.35
CA TYR A 90 -9.06 -4.82 0.60
C TYR A 90 -8.78 -5.00 2.11
N ARG A 91 -9.26 -4.09 2.95
CA ARG A 91 -9.02 -4.15 4.41
C ARG A 91 -9.67 -5.37 5.07
N ALA A 92 -10.83 -5.80 4.57
CA ALA A 92 -11.50 -7.01 5.05
C ALA A 92 -10.72 -8.31 4.75
N LEU A 93 -9.77 -8.28 3.81
CA LEU A 93 -8.92 -9.41 3.48
C LEU A 93 -7.60 -9.46 4.26
N LEU A 94 -7.24 -8.38 4.96
CA LEU A 94 -6.04 -8.36 5.80
C LEU A 94 -6.28 -9.19 7.06
N SER A 95 -5.23 -9.89 7.50
CA SER A 95 -5.27 -10.59 8.77
C SER A 95 -5.41 -9.57 9.91
N ALA A 96 -6.25 -9.89 10.91
CA ALA A 96 -6.29 -9.09 12.14
C ALA A 96 -4.87 -9.03 12.74
N PRO A 97 -4.43 -7.88 13.29
CA PRO A 97 -3.15 -7.81 13.98
C PRO A 97 -3.11 -8.89 15.05
N SER A 98 -2.13 -9.80 14.99
CA SER A 98 -1.98 -10.76 16.08
C SER A 98 -1.56 -9.99 17.33
N GLU A 99 -2.37 -10.04 18.38
CA GLU A 99 -1.94 -9.65 19.72
C GLU A 99 -0.75 -10.54 20.11
N LYS A 100 0.47 -10.07 19.85
CA LYS A 100 1.68 -10.68 20.41
C LYS A 100 2.19 -9.76 21.51
N GLU A 101 1.76 -10.14 22.71
CA GLU A 101 2.41 -10.00 24.02
C GLU A 101 3.50 -8.91 24.12
N THR A 102 3.10 -7.75 24.62
CA THR A 102 3.95 -7.03 25.57
C THR A 102 4.13 -7.93 26.81
N SER A 103 5.23 -8.67 26.86
CA SER A 103 5.81 -9.22 28.10
C SER A 103 7.06 -8.44 28.46
#